data_AF-A0A2I0R5D3-F1
#
_entry.id   AF-A0A2I0R5D3-F1
#
_cell.length_a   1.000
_cell.length_b   1.000
_cell.length_c   1.000
_cell.angle_alpha   90.00
_cell.angle_beta   90.00
_cell.angle_gamma   90.00
#
_symmetry.space_group_name_H-M   'P 1'
#
loop_
_entity.id
_entity.type
_entity.pdbx_description
1 polymer ?
#
loop_
_entity_poly.entity_id
_entity_poly.type
_entity_poly.pdbx_seq_one_letter_code
_entity_poly.pdbx_strand_id
1 'polypeptide(L)'
;MSNFKLITYRPEGVYKGPHFFILNKGLNSGKPLKKPCPNCFVMMCNNENEKESLYWIVYSLHQGKRFKIALVGSVIPFIRKNDLIKIITEAHSATFHKPEAIKKTVSSLLQLEQQEENYKRIQNTLKQLRQVLVHQLIKS
;
A
#
# COMPACT_ATOMS: atom_id res chain seq x y z
N MET A 1 9.07 21.90 -7.02
CA MET A 1 9.10 21.11 -5.77
C MET A 1 7.66 20.79 -5.42
N SER A 2 7.29 19.51 -5.32
CA SER A 2 5.92 19.15 -4.97
C SER A 2 5.68 19.43 -3.49
N ASN A 3 4.73 20.31 -3.19
CA ASN A 3 4.39 20.75 -1.84
C ASN A 3 3.37 19.80 -1.19
N PHE A 4 3.61 18.49 -1.22
CA PHE A 4 2.75 17.56 -0.46
C PHE A 4 3.15 17.61 1.02
N LYS A 5 2.14 17.58 1.90
CA LYS A 5 2.35 17.68 3.35
C LYS A 5 2.01 16.36 4.02
N LEU A 6 3.02 15.70 4.57
CA LEU A 6 2.83 14.52 5.41
C LEU A 6 2.65 14.96 6.87
N ILE A 7 1.59 14.48 7.54
CA ILE A 7 1.31 14.75 8.96
C ILE A 7 0.99 13.45 9.68
N THR A 8 1.12 13.43 11.01
CA THR A 8 0.72 12.27 11.81
C THR A 8 -0.79 12.26 11.99
N TYR A 9 -1.43 11.10 11.76
CA TYR A 9 -2.85 10.95 12.00
C TYR A 9 -3.18 11.09 13.48
N ARG A 10 -4.28 11.80 13.77
CA ARG A 10 -4.88 11.98 15.08
C ARG A 10 -6.37 11.65 14.93
N PRO A 11 -6.96 10.79 15.79
CA PRO A 11 -8.36 10.40 15.68
C PRO A 11 -9.33 11.59 15.66
N GLU A 12 -9.06 12.62 16.45
CA GLU A 12 -9.86 13.85 16.53
C GLU A 12 -9.50 14.89 15.45
N GLY A 13 -8.53 14.57 14.58
CA GLY A 13 -8.07 15.47 13.53
C GLY A 13 -9.07 15.56 12.38
N VAL A 14 -9.45 16.80 12.02
CA VAL A 14 -10.23 17.06 10.81
C VAL A 14 -9.28 17.36 9.64
N TYR A 15 -9.27 16.49 8.63
CA TYR A 15 -8.43 16.62 7.44
C TYR A 15 -9.28 17.13 6.27
N LYS A 16 -9.24 18.46 6.05
CA LYS A 16 -9.98 19.11 4.95
C LYS A 16 -9.18 19.02 3.64
N GLY A 17 -9.86 18.66 2.56
CA GLY A 17 -9.28 18.57 1.21
C GLY A 17 -8.81 17.16 0.81
N PRO A 18 -8.27 17.00 -0.40
CA PRO A 18 -7.83 15.70 -0.93
C PRO A 18 -6.67 15.11 -0.10
N HIS A 19 -6.89 13.92 0.46
CA HIS A 19 -5.87 13.24 1.26
C HIS A 19 -6.02 11.71 1.24
N PHE A 20 -4.94 11.01 1.57
CA PHE A 20 -4.94 9.57 1.83
C PHE A 20 -4.03 9.24 3.02
N PHE A 21 -4.08 8.00 3.48
CA PHE A 21 -3.35 7.56 4.67
C PHE A 21 -2.22 6.61 4.30
N ILE A 22 -1.15 6.58 5.09
CA ILE A 22 -0.02 5.67 4.90
C ILE A 22 0.30 5.00 6.22
N LEU A 23 0.25 3.66 6.28
CA LEU A 23 0.58 2.89 7.48
C LEU A 23 2.04 3.17 7.88
N ASN A 24 2.31 3.43 9.16
CA ASN A 24 3.68 3.73 9.61
C ASN A 24 4.30 2.72 10.58
N LYS A 25 3.53 1.72 11.05
CA LYS A 25 4.01 0.65 11.92
C LYS A 25 3.75 -0.74 11.34
N GLY A 26 4.60 -1.68 11.72
CA GLY A 26 4.58 -3.09 11.32
C GLY A 26 5.32 -3.35 10.01
N LEU A 27 5.34 -4.61 9.60
CA LEU A 27 6.02 -5.08 8.38
C LEU A 27 5.39 -4.55 7.07
N ASN A 28 4.17 -4.01 7.15
CA ASN A 28 3.44 -3.39 6.04
C ASN A 28 3.55 -1.84 6.06
N SER A 29 4.50 -1.30 6.81
CA SER A 29 4.77 0.14 6.82
C SER A 29 5.04 0.67 5.41
N GLY A 30 4.48 1.84 5.10
CA GLY A 30 4.49 2.43 3.76
C GLY A 30 3.28 2.04 2.90
N LYS A 31 2.39 1.14 3.37
CA LYS A 31 1.16 0.79 2.66
C LYS A 31 0.22 1.99 2.57
N PRO A 32 -0.24 2.40 1.38
CA PRO A 32 -1.26 3.42 1.26
C PRO A 32 -2.64 2.85 1.61
N LEU A 33 -3.48 3.67 2.23
CA LEU A 33 -4.77 3.31 2.79
C LEU A 33 -5.82 4.36 2.42
N LYS A 34 -7.03 3.90 2.10
CA LYS A 34 -8.19 4.77 1.82
C LYS A 34 -8.88 5.26 3.10
N LYS A 35 -8.78 4.48 4.19
CA LYS A 35 -9.36 4.81 5.50
C LYS A 35 -8.23 4.95 6.53
N PRO A 36 -8.38 5.80 7.55
CA PRO A 36 -7.39 5.92 8.60
C PRO A 36 -7.32 4.65 9.46
N CYS A 37 -6.20 4.47 10.13
CA CYS A 37 -6.02 3.47 11.17
C CYS A 37 -5.07 4.03 12.26
N PRO A 38 -5.01 3.42 13.46
CA PRO A 38 -3.99 3.76 14.43
C PRO A 38 -2.61 3.60 13.82
N ASN A 39 -1.69 4.53 14.10
CA ASN A 39 -0.32 4.51 13.56
C ASN A 39 -0.29 4.61 12.02
N CYS A 40 -0.90 5.67 11.49
CA CYS A 40 -0.70 6.07 10.11
C CYS A 40 -0.29 7.55 10.01
N PHE A 41 0.28 7.90 8.87
CA PHE A 41 0.45 9.27 8.44
C PHE A 41 -0.71 9.66 7.51
N VAL A 42 -1.00 10.95 7.42
CA VAL A 42 -1.93 11.54 6.46
C VAL A 42 -1.10 12.31 5.44
N MET A 43 -1.29 11.98 4.16
CA MET A 43 -0.71 12.70 3.04
C MET A 43 -1.74 13.71 2.52
N MET A 44 -1.51 14.99 2.76
CA MET A 44 -2.35 16.08 2.27
C MET A 44 -1.89 16.51 0.87
N CYS A 45 -2.85 16.63 -0.05
CA CYS A 45 -2.62 16.99 -1.45
C CYS A 45 -3.44 18.24 -1.80
N ASN A 46 -3.01 18.98 -2.82
CA ASN A 46 -3.65 20.23 -3.23
C ASN A 46 -4.93 19.98 -4.04
N ASN A 47 -4.96 18.88 -4.82
CA ASN A 47 -6.11 18.50 -5.65
C ASN A 47 -6.22 16.96 -5.76
N GLU A 48 -7.33 16.49 -6.32
CA GLU A 48 -7.60 15.05 -6.47
C GLU A 48 -6.65 14.35 -7.44
N ASN A 49 -6.20 15.03 -8.50
CA ASN A 49 -5.25 14.46 -9.45
C ASN A 49 -3.88 14.20 -8.80
N GLU A 50 -3.40 15.14 -7.98
CA GLU A 50 -2.18 14.98 -7.20
C GLU A 50 -2.33 13.85 -6.16
N LYS A 51 -3.49 13.78 -5.49
CA LYS A 51 -3.81 12.70 -4.56
C LYS A 51 -3.71 11.33 -5.22
N GLU A 52 -4.35 11.17 -6.38
CA GLU A 52 -4.35 9.92 -7.13
C GLU A 52 -2.93 9.54 -7.59
N SER A 53 -2.20 10.49 -8.17
CA SER A 53 -0.82 10.28 -8.61
C SER A 53 0.09 9.83 -7.46
N LEU A 54 0.09 10.57 -6.34
CA LEU A 54 0.90 10.24 -5.16
C LEU A 54 0.47 8.91 -4.53
N TYR A 55 -0.83 8.62 -4.48
CA TYR A 55 -1.34 7.35 -3.97
C TYR A 55 -0.76 6.17 -4.75
N TRP A 56 -0.77 6.25 -6.09
CA TRP A 56 -0.25 5.18 -6.94
C TRP A 56 1.27 5.05 -6.92
N ILE A 57 1.99 6.16 -6.76
CA ILE A 57 3.44 6.13 -6.52
C ILE A 57 3.73 5.40 -5.21
N VAL A 58 3.07 5.77 -4.12
CA VAL A 58 3.24 5.12 -2.80
C VAL A 58 2.85 3.64 -2.86
N TYR A 59 1.76 3.31 -3.55
CA TYR A 59 1.33 1.92 -3.76
C TYR A 59 2.41 1.11 -4.49
N SER A 60 2.96 1.65 -5.58
CA SER A 60 4.00 0.98 -6.37
C SER A 60 5.27 0.76 -5.55
N LEU A 61 5.69 1.75 -4.76
CA LEU A 61 6.83 1.64 -3.85
C LEU A 61 6.61 0.56 -2.77
N HIS A 62 5.39 0.49 -2.23
CA HIS A 62 5.03 -0.52 -1.24
C HIS A 62 5.04 -1.94 -1.84
N GLN A 63 4.44 -2.13 -3.02
CA GLN A 63 4.47 -3.41 -3.73
C GLN A 63 5.89 -3.85 -4.07
N GLY A 64 6.74 -2.91 -4.49
CA GLY A 64 8.17 -3.12 -4.70
C GLY A 64 9.01 -3.28 -3.42
N LYS A 65 8.39 -3.32 -2.23
CA LYS A 65 9.05 -3.45 -0.92
C LYS A 65 10.11 -2.36 -0.64
N ARG A 66 10.03 -1.21 -1.32
CA ARG A 66 11.05 -0.15 -1.23
C ARG A 66 11.16 0.49 0.15
N PHE A 67 10.07 0.46 0.93
CA PHE A 67 10.05 0.98 2.30
C PHE A 67 10.71 0.05 3.31
N LYS A 68 10.88 -1.25 3.00
CA LYS A 68 11.44 -2.23 3.94
C LYS A 68 12.85 -1.87 4.39
N ILE A 69 13.65 -1.28 3.50
CA ILE A 69 15.04 -0.90 3.81
C ILE A 69 15.13 0.30 4.76
N ALA A 70 14.05 1.05 4.92
CA ALA A 70 13.98 2.23 5.79
C ALA A 70 13.21 1.94 7.10
N LEU A 71 12.85 0.68 7.34
CA LEU A 71 12.22 0.31 8.60
C LEU A 71 13.26 0.26 9.71
N VAL A 72 12.88 0.81 10.85
CA VAL A 72 13.66 0.83 12.08
C VAL A 72 12.85 0.22 13.21
N GLY A 73 13.51 -0.12 14.31
CA GLY A 73 12.89 -0.76 15.47
C GLY A 73 13.02 -2.27 15.43
N SER A 74 13.39 -2.86 16.56
CA SER A 74 13.69 -4.30 16.68
C SER A 74 12.43 -5.13 16.90
N VAL A 75 11.58 -4.75 17.87
CA VAL A 75 10.37 -5.53 18.22
C VAL A 75 9.21 -5.22 17.27
N ILE A 76 8.94 -3.92 17.03
CA ILE A 76 7.89 -3.48 16.10
C ILE A 76 8.55 -2.55 15.08
N PRO A 77 8.83 -3.04 13.86
CA PRO A 77 9.37 -2.21 12.80
C PRO A 77 8.44 -1.06 12.45
N PHE A 78 8.98 0.10 12.15
CA PHE A 78 8.22 1.28 11.73
C PHE A 78 9.05 2.15 10.78
N ILE A 79 8.38 2.99 10.01
CA ILE A 79 9.04 3.97 9.14
C ILE A 79 8.94 5.37 9.75
N ARG A 80 10.06 6.08 9.85
CA ARG A 80 10.04 7.46 10.33
C ARG A 80 9.44 8.36 9.26
N LYS A 81 8.82 9.44 9.70
CA LYS A 81 8.18 10.44 8.84
C LYS A 81 9.16 11.00 7.80
N ASN A 82 10.37 11.37 8.22
CA ASN A 82 11.36 11.99 7.34
C ASN A 82 11.87 11.02 6.27
N ASP A 83 12.10 9.76 6.63
CA ASP A 83 12.52 8.72 5.69
C ASP A 83 11.44 8.46 4.63
N LEU A 84 10.17 8.41 5.07
CA LEU A 84 9.04 8.26 4.15
C LEU A 84 8.93 9.45 3.19
N ILE A 85 9.05 10.69 3.68
CA ILE A 85 9.04 11.90 2.83
C ILE A 85 10.17 11.83 1.80
N LYS A 86 11.38 11.47 2.23
CA LYS A 86 12.55 11.37 1.34
C LYS A 86 12.29 10.39 0.20
N ILE A 87 11.87 9.16 0.51
CA ILE A 87 11.62 8.12 -0.49
C ILE A 87 10.51 8.54 -1.47
N ILE A 88 9.41 9.10 -0.96
CA ILE A 88 8.30 9.53 -1.82
C ILE A 88 8.73 10.69 -2.72
N THR A 89 9.51 11.65 -2.19
CA THR A 89 9.99 12.80 -2.97
C THR A 89 10.90 12.35 -4.10
N GLU A 90 11.87 11.46 -3.82
CA GLU A 90 12.78 10.89 -4.83
C GLU A 90 12.00 10.15 -5.92
N ALA A 91 11.03 9.32 -5.55
CA ALA A 91 10.20 8.58 -6.50
C ALA A 91 9.32 9.52 -7.33
N HIS A 92 8.72 10.53 -6.70
CA HIS A 92 7.91 11.52 -7.38
C HIS A 92 8.74 12.32 -8.39
N SER A 93 9.94 12.78 -8.03
CA SER A 93 10.82 13.49 -8.98
C SER A 93 11.25 12.60 -10.15
N ALA A 94 11.55 11.32 -9.89
CA ALA A 94 11.97 10.38 -10.93
C ALA A 94 10.83 10.04 -11.92
N THR A 95 9.59 10.11 -11.47
CA THR A 95 8.41 9.72 -12.25
C THR A 95 7.59 10.91 -12.77
N PHE A 96 7.91 12.13 -12.35
CA PHE A 96 7.19 13.36 -12.72
C PHE A 96 7.01 13.54 -14.23
N HIS A 97 8.06 13.23 -15.01
CA HIS A 97 8.03 13.36 -16.48
C HIS A 97 7.54 12.10 -17.21
N LYS A 98 7.11 11.05 -16.50
CA LYS A 98 6.76 9.74 -17.08
C LYS A 98 5.39 9.23 -16.59
N PRO A 99 4.30 10.01 -16.72
CA PRO A 99 2.99 9.63 -16.19
C PRO A 99 2.42 8.36 -16.85
N GLU A 100 2.68 8.15 -18.15
CA GLU A 100 2.22 6.95 -18.86
C GLU A 100 2.88 5.67 -18.34
N ALA A 101 4.18 5.74 -18.04
CA ALA A 101 4.91 4.62 -17.47
C ALA A 101 4.34 4.22 -16.10
N ILE A 102 4.01 5.21 -15.24
CA ILE A 102 3.36 4.95 -13.96
C ILE A 102 2.01 4.24 -14.18
N LYS A 103 1.16 4.77 -15.06
CA LYS A 103 -0.16 4.18 -15.34
C LYS A 103 -0.04 2.73 -15.79
N LYS A 104 0.90 2.43 -16.70
CA LYS A 104 1.16 1.07 -17.18
C LYS A 104 1.69 0.15 -16.07
N THR A 105 2.64 0.62 -15.27
CA THR A 105 3.17 -0.17 -14.16
C THR A 105 2.08 -0.47 -13.13
N VAL A 106 1.26 0.52 -12.77
CA VAL A 106 0.16 0.36 -11.82
C VAL A 106 -0.88 -0.63 -12.33
N SER A 107 -1.26 -0.55 -13.61
CA SER A 107 -2.23 -1.49 -14.19
C SER A 107 -1.70 -2.92 -14.17
N SER A 108 -0.42 -3.13 -14.51
CA SER A 108 0.22 -4.44 -14.41
C SER A 108 0.27 -4.95 -12.96
N LEU A 109 0.58 -4.09 -11.99
CA LEU A 109 0.59 -4.47 -10.57
C LEU A 109 -0.79 -4.92 -10.08
N LEU A 110 -1.86 -4.20 -10.46
CA LEU A 110 -3.23 -4.56 -10.09
C LEU A 110 -3.68 -5.89 -10.74
N GLN A 111 -3.28 -6.13 -12.00
CA GLN A 111 -3.55 -7.41 -12.66
C GLN A 111 -2.86 -8.57 -11.95
N LEU A 112 -1.60 -8.38 -11.53
CA LEU A 112 -0.87 -9.38 -10.75
C LEU A 112 -1.55 -9.65 -9.41
N GLU A 113 -1.95 -8.61 -8.68
CA GLU A 113 -2.67 -8.75 -7.40
C GLU A 113 -3.97 -9.56 -7.59
N GLN A 114 -4.74 -9.27 -8.64
CA GLN A 114 -5.97 -10.00 -8.94
C GLN A 114 -5.72 -11.49 -9.28
N GLN A 115 -4.65 -11.78 -10.02
CA GLN A 115 -4.27 -13.15 -10.34
C GLN A 115 -3.82 -13.91 -9.08
N GLU A 116 -3.00 -13.29 -8.23
CA GLU A 116 -2.58 -13.88 -6.95
C GLU A 116 -3.78 -14.22 -6.05
N GLU A 117 -4.78 -13.35 -5.98
CA GLU A 117 -6.02 -13.64 -5.25
C GLU A 117 -6.78 -14.84 -5.82
N ASN A 118 -6.89 -14.92 -7.15
CA ASN A 118 -7.56 -16.04 -7.80
C ASN A 118 -6.83 -17.36 -7.54
N TYR A 119 -5.50 -17.38 -7.61
CA TYR A 119 -4.71 -18.57 -7.26
C TYR A 119 -4.90 -19.00 -5.81
N LYS A 120 -4.95 -18.06 -4.86
CA LYS A 120 -5.26 -18.36 -3.44
C LYS A 120 -6.66 -18.97 -3.27
N ARG A 121 -7.67 -18.44 -3.99
CA ARG A 121 -9.03 -18.99 -3.96
C ARG A 121 -9.05 -20.42 -4.48
N ILE A 122 -8.44 -20.68 -5.64
CA ILE A 122 -8.32 -22.03 -6.21
C ILE A 122 -7.64 -22.97 -5.23
N GLN A 123 -6.53 -22.56 -4.61
CA GLN A 123 -5.82 -23.36 -3.61
C GLN A 123 -6.71 -23.72 -2.41
N ASN A 124 -7.54 -22.78 -1.95
CA ASN A 124 -8.49 -23.02 -0.86
C ASN A 124 -9.60 -24.00 -1.27
N THR A 125 -10.16 -23.85 -2.48
CA THR A 125 -11.15 -24.79 -3.03
C THR A 125 -10.57 -26.21 -3.15
N LEU A 126 -9.33 -26.35 -3.62
CA LEU A 126 -8.66 -27.66 -3.69
C LEU A 126 -8.48 -28.30 -2.31
N LYS A 127 -8.18 -27.51 -1.27
CA LYS A 127 -8.10 -28.02 0.11
C LYS A 127 -9.45 -28.53 0.60
N GLN A 128 -10.54 -27.80 0.34
CA GLN A 128 -11.90 -28.21 0.70
C GLN A 128 -12.31 -29.48 -0.04
N LEU A 129 -12.02 -29.58 -1.34
CA LEU A 129 -12.35 -30.76 -2.13
C LEU A 129 -11.67 -32.03 -1.57
N ARG A 130 -10.40 -31.94 -1.18
CA ARG A 130 -9.69 -33.06 -0.54
C ARG A 130 -10.39 -33.54 0.73
N GLN A 131 -10.87 -32.62 1.57
CA GLN A 131 -11.61 -32.96 2.79
C GLN A 131 -12.92 -33.68 2.46
N VAL A 132 -13.66 -33.19 1.46
CA VAL A 132 -14.91 -33.82 1.01
C VAL A 132 -14.67 -35.25 0.50
N LEU A 133 -13.64 -35.47 -0.31
CA LEU A 133 -13.32 -36.80 -0.85
C LEU A 133 -12.99 -37.80 0.26
N VAL A 134 -12.18 -37.41 1.26
CA VAL A 134 -11.87 -38.27 2.41
C VAL A 134 -13.12 -38.58 3.23
N HIS A 135 -13.98 -37.58 3.44
CA HIS A 135 -15.24 -37.78 4.18
C HIS A 135 -16.21 -38.71 3.45
N GLN A 136 -16.27 -38.62 2.12
CA GLN A 136 -17.05 -39.55 1.29
C GLN A 136 -16.54 -40.98 1.41
N LEU A 137 -15.21 -41.19 1.41
CA LEU A 137 -14.61 -42.51 1.60
C LEU A 137 -14.96 -43.14 2.95
N ILE A 138 -14.94 -42.37 4.05
CA ILE A 138 -15.19 -42.89 5.41
C ILE A 138 -16.67 -43.15 5.68
N LYS A 139 -17.58 -42.39 5.04
CA LYS A 139 -19.04 -42.61 5.16
C LYS A 139 -19.57 -43.73 4.26
N SER A 140 -18.75 -44.25 3.35
CA SER A 140 -19.03 -45.44 2.54
C SER A 140 -18.82 -46.70 3.38
#